data_AF-A0A9C6WK43-F1
#
_entry.id   AF-A0A9C6WK43-F1
#
_cell.length_a   1.000
_cell.length_b   1.000
_cell.length_c   1.000
_cell.angle_alpha   90.00
_cell.angle_beta   90.00
_cell.angle_gamma   90.00
#
_symmetry.space_group_name_H-M   'P 1'
#
loop_
_entity.id
_entity.type
_entity.pdbx_description
1 polymer ?
#
loop_
_entity_poly.entity_id
_entity_poly.type
_entity_poly.pdbx_seq_one_letter_code
_entity_poly.pdbx_strand_id
1 'polypeptide(L)'
;MSLTFFPTKDMKIVGLDLCAAAYIFNTKLDQDKLLVRSPHCTITRGSLRTLQSRKSVVNDMLILLACMLAGNSTRIHWFLPTTFSQIATGRGPIPHATLKAIREDFMGKANRVCKIYCPIWCMDISFCL
;
A
#
# COMPACT_ATOMS: atom_id res chain seq x y z
N MET A 1 14.48 -3.48 -10.64
CA MET A 1 14.36 -4.57 -9.64
C MET A 1 12.98 -4.49 -8.96
N SER A 2 12.11 -5.49 -9.12
CA SER A 2 10.73 -5.49 -8.62
C SER A 2 10.63 -5.71 -7.11
N LEU A 3 9.75 -4.97 -6.42
CA LEU A 3 9.48 -5.17 -4.99
C LEU A 3 8.88 -6.55 -4.77
N THR A 4 9.70 -7.46 -4.27
CA THR A 4 9.34 -8.86 -4.13
C THR A 4 8.94 -9.17 -2.71
N PHE A 5 7.78 -9.78 -2.51
CA PHE A 5 7.35 -10.20 -1.18
C PHE A 5 8.11 -11.47 -0.73
N PHE A 6 8.73 -11.37 0.46
CA PHE A 6 9.39 -12.48 1.14
C PHE A 6 8.81 -12.64 2.55
N PRO A 7 7.99 -13.68 2.80
CA PRO A 7 7.52 -13.97 4.16
C PRO A 7 8.71 -14.36 5.05
N THR A 8 8.67 -13.94 6.31
CA THR A 8 9.70 -14.31 7.30
C THR A 8 9.58 -15.79 7.66
N LYS A 9 10.70 -16.42 8.05
CA LYS A 9 10.71 -17.85 8.43
C LYS A 9 9.80 -18.16 9.62
N ASP A 10 9.54 -17.16 10.46
CA ASP A 10 8.72 -17.28 11.67
C ASP A 10 7.23 -16.97 11.42
N MET A 11 6.85 -16.57 10.20
CA MET A 11 5.46 -16.26 9.87
C MET A 11 4.61 -17.54 9.93
N LYS A 12 3.75 -17.64 10.94
CA LYS A 12 2.76 -18.71 11.08
C LYS A 12 1.38 -18.17 10.76
N ILE A 13 0.73 -18.78 9.76
CA ILE A 13 -0.67 -18.51 9.41
C ILE A 13 -1.48 -19.69 9.92
N VAL A 14 -2.38 -19.47 10.88
CA VAL A 14 -3.16 -20.54 11.53
C VAL A 14 -4.64 -20.14 11.64
N GLY A 15 -5.51 -21.13 11.85
CA GLY A 15 -6.93 -20.88 12.10
C GLY A 15 -7.61 -20.08 10.99
N LEU A 16 -8.28 -18.99 11.36
CA LEU A 16 -9.03 -18.13 10.44
C LEU A 16 -8.13 -17.48 9.38
N ASP A 17 -6.90 -17.09 9.75
CA ASP A 17 -5.95 -16.46 8.82
C ASP A 17 -5.54 -17.45 7.72
N LEU A 18 -5.46 -18.75 8.04
CA LEU A 18 -5.15 -19.79 7.06
C LEU A 18 -6.30 -19.97 6.08
N CYS A 19 -7.54 -19.96 6.58
CA CYS A 19 -8.74 -20.00 5.73
C CYS A 19 -8.82 -18.77 4.81
N ALA A 20 -8.53 -17.58 5.34
CA ALA A 20 -8.50 -16.34 4.57
C ALA A 20 -7.40 -16.38 3.50
N ALA A 21 -6.20 -16.82 3.85
CA ALA A 21 -5.11 -17.00 2.89
C ALA A 21 -5.49 -18.01 1.79
N ALA A 22 -6.02 -19.18 2.16
CA ALA A 22 -6.47 -20.19 1.21
C ALA A 22 -7.55 -19.63 0.25
N TYR A 23 -8.48 -18.83 0.76
CA TYR A 23 -9.50 -18.17 -0.04
C TYR A 23 -8.94 -17.13 -1.02
N ILE A 24 -7.99 -16.31 -0.56
CA ILE A 24 -7.34 -15.26 -1.37
C ILE A 24 -6.48 -15.90 -2.47
N PHE A 25 -5.70 -16.92 -2.14
CA PHE A 25 -4.75 -17.54 -3.06
C PHE A 25 -5.35 -18.64 -3.94
N ASN A 26 -6.65 -18.93 -3.82
CA ASN A 26 -7.34 -19.90 -4.67
C ASN A 26 -7.39 -19.44 -6.14
N THR A 27 -6.79 -20.23 -7.02
CA THR A 27 -6.66 -19.93 -8.46
C THR A 27 -7.91 -20.20 -9.27
N LYS A 28 -8.87 -20.96 -8.73
CA LYS A 28 -10.12 -21.33 -9.39
C LYS A 28 -11.24 -20.30 -9.19
N LEU A 29 -11.03 -19.33 -8.28
CA LEU A 29 -12.00 -18.28 -8.00
C LEU A 29 -11.75 -17.05 -8.89
N ASP A 30 -12.79 -16.22 -9.03
CA ASP A 30 -12.76 -14.98 -9.82
C ASP A 30 -11.66 -13.99 -9.37
N GLN A 31 -10.72 -13.65 -10.25
CA GLN A 31 -9.59 -12.80 -9.86
C GLN A 31 -9.97 -11.32 -9.72
N ASP A 32 -11.07 -10.90 -10.33
CA ASP A 32 -11.52 -9.50 -10.33
C ASP A 32 -12.46 -9.21 -9.15
N LYS A 33 -12.79 -10.22 -8.36
CA LYS A 33 -13.56 -10.04 -7.13
C LYS A 33 -12.89 -9.03 -6.22
N LEU A 34 -13.64 -7.97 -5.88
CA LEU A 34 -13.25 -6.98 -4.89
C LEU A 34 -13.25 -7.60 -3.49
N LEU A 35 -12.11 -7.56 -2.81
CA LEU A 35 -11.94 -8.09 -1.45
C LEU A 35 -11.72 -6.99 -0.42
N VAL A 36 -11.07 -5.89 -0.79
CA VAL A 36 -10.90 -4.74 0.09
C VAL A 36 -11.33 -3.48 -0.64
N ARG A 37 -12.22 -2.71 -0.02
CA ARG A 37 -12.53 -1.34 -0.42
C ARG A 37 -12.03 -0.41 0.67
N SER A 38 -11.11 0.48 0.30
CA SER A 38 -10.74 1.64 1.11
C SER A 38 -10.99 2.92 0.30
N PRO A 39 -11.07 4.09 0.95
CA PRO A 39 -11.24 5.36 0.24
C PRO A 39 -10.12 5.63 -0.79
N HIS A 40 -8.93 5.05 -0.59
CA HIS A 40 -7.73 5.38 -1.36
C HIS A 40 -7.24 4.24 -2.27
N CYS A 41 -7.80 3.03 -2.13
CA CYS A 41 -7.48 1.90 -2.99
C CYS A 41 -8.60 0.86 -3.02
N THR A 42 -8.79 0.25 -4.18
CA THR A 42 -9.70 -0.89 -4.38
C THR A 42 -8.87 -2.12 -4.72
N ILE A 43 -8.99 -3.17 -3.93
CA ILE A 43 -8.10 -4.33 -4.02
C ILE A 43 -8.89 -5.55 -4.46
N THR A 44 -8.50 -6.09 -5.60
CA THR A 44 -9.02 -7.35 -6.14
C THR A 44 -8.32 -8.56 -5.52
N ARG A 45 -8.94 -9.73 -5.65
CA ARG A 45 -8.27 -11.01 -5.34
C ARG A 45 -6.94 -11.14 -6.11
N GLY A 46 -6.93 -10.81 -7.39
CA GLY A 46 -5.72 -10.83 -8.22
C GLY A 46 -4.61 -9.95 -7.66
N SER A 47 -4.95 -8.76 -7.16
CA SER A 47 -4.01 -7.84 -6.52
C SER A 47 -3.39 -8.44 -5.26
N LEU A 48 -4.21 -9.04 -4.38
CA LEU A 48 -3.71 -9.70 -3.17
C LEU A 48 -2.82 -10.92 -3.46
N ARG A 49 -3.05 -11.62 -4.58
CA ARG A 49 -2.18 -12.73 -5.00
C ARG A 49 -0.76 -12.30 -5.39
N THR A 50 -0.52 -11.01 -5.57
CA THR A 50 0.84 -10.48 -5.75
C THR A 50 1.69 -10.59 -4.48
N LEU A 51 1.06 -10.84 -3.33
CA LEU A 51 1.72 -11.25 -2.08
C LEU A 51 2.17 -12.73 -2.10
N GLN A 52 2.04 -13.44 -3.22
CA GLN A 52 2.69 -14.73 -3.36
C GLN A 52 4.22 -14.51 -3.38
N SER A 53 4.95 -15.42 -2.73
CA SER A 53 6.41 -15.40 -2.75
C SER A 53 6.95 -15.21 -4.17
N ARG A 54 7.96 -14.34 -4.31
CA ARG A 54 8.65 -14.06 -5.59
C ARG A 54 7.82 -13.32 -6.64
N LYS A 55 6.65 -12.78 -6.29
CA LYS A 55 5.88 -11.87 -7.18
C LYS A 55 6.15 -10.41 -6.85
N SER A 56 6.07 -9.57 -7.89
CA SER A 56 6.11 -8.12 -7.75
C SER A 56 4.83 -7.65 -7.08
N VAL A 57 4.97 -6.96 -5.96
CA VAL A 57 3.88 -6.29 -5.28
C VAL A 57 3.36 -5.16 -6.16
N VAL A 58 2.04 -5.07 -6.32
CA VAL A 58 1.39 -3.98 -7.07
C VAL A 58 1.26 -2.73 -6.21
N ASN A 59 1.19 -1.56 -6.86
CA ASN A 59 1.06 -0.26 -6.21
C ASN A 59 -0.05 -0.20 -5.16
N ASP A 60 -1.21 -0.75 -5.49
CA ASP A 60 -2.39 -0.65 -4.63
C ASP A 60 -2.18 -1.40 -3.32
N MET A 61 -1.32 -2.42 -3.31
CA MET A 61 -0.92 -3.12 -2.08
C MET A 61 -0.01 -2.26 -1.20
N LEU A 62 0.86 -1.44 -1.79
CA LEU A 62 1.68 -0.48 -1.04
C LEU A 62 0.83 0.62 -0.41
N ILE A 63 -0.15 1.12 -1.17
CA ILE A 63 -1.12 2.11 -0.66
C ILE A 63 -1.94 1.48 0.47
N LEU A 64 -2.47 0.27 0.28
CA LEU A 64 -3.22 -0.43 1.32
C LEU A 64 -2.38 -0.61 2.60
N LEU A 65 -1.13 -1.04 2.47
CA LEU A 65 -0.23 -1.22 3.61
C LEU A 65 0.00 0.10 4.35
N ALA A 66 0.24 1.19 3.61
CA ALA A 66 0.43 2.51 4.20
C ALA A 66 -0.85 3.00 4.92
N CYS A 67 -2.02 2.78 4.33
CA CYS A 67 -3.32 3.03 4.96
C CYS A 67 -3.47 2.25 6.27
N MET A 68 -3.15 0.95 6.27
CA MET A 68 -3.26 0.11 7.46
C MET A 68 -2.28 0.54 8.56
N LEU A 69 -1.04 0.89 8.21
CA LEU A 69 -0.04 1.37 9.16
C LEU A 69 -0.40 2.73 9.77
N ALA A 70 -1.01 3.61 8.98
CA ALA A 70 -1.50 4.89 9.48
C ALA A 70 -2.75 4.71 10.36
N GLY A 71 -3.70 3.87 9.96
CA GLY A 71 -4.98 3.65 10.65
C GLY A 71 -4.89 2.82 11.93
N ASN A 72 -3.93 1.88 12.03
CA ASN A 72 -3.74 1.05 13.23
C ASN A 72 -2.95 1.74 14.35
N SER A 73 -2.50 2.98 14.14
CA SER A 73 -1.75 3.73 15.16
C SER A 73 -2.69 4.43 16.13
N THR A 74 -2.33 4.42 17.42
CA THR A 74 -2.97 5.27 18.43
C THR A 74 -2.52 6.74 18.34
N ARG A 75 -1.49 7.03 17.54
CA ARG A 75 -0.96 8.37 17.28
C ARG A 75 -1.38 8.84 15.88
N ILE A 76 -1.38 10.15 15.66
CA ILE A 76 -1.71 10.73 14.35
C ILE A 76 -0.58 10.40 13.38
N HIS A 77 -0.81 9.43 12.51
CA HIS A 77 0.06 9.06 11.40
C HIS A 77 -0.61 9.44 10.08
N TRP A 78 0.19 9.88 9.12
CA TRP A 78 -0.27 10.11 7.75
C TRP A 78 0.33 9.08 6.82
N PHE A 79 -0.27 8.93 5.66
CA PHE A 79 0.37 8.27 4.54
C PHE A 79 0.20 9.12 3.29
N LEU A 80 1.11 9.01 2.35
CA LEU A 80 1.05 9.70 1.06
C LEU A 80 0.79 8.67 -0.05
N PRO A 81 0.17 9.04 -1.16
CA PRO A 81 0.05 8.15 -2.30
C PRO A 81 1.42 7.95 -2.96
N THR A 82 1.65 6.81 -3.60
CA THR A 82 2.92 6.55 -4.31
C THR A 82 3.24 7.55 -5.41
N THR A 83 2.20 8.15 -5.99
CA THR A 83 2.29 9.25 -6.95
C THR A 83 2.94 10.50 -6.35
N PHE A 84 2.82 10.72 -5.04
CA PHE A 84 3.50 11.84 -4.37
C PHE A 84 5.01 11.77 -4.56
N SER A 85 5.61 10.63 -4.28
CA SER A 85 7.05 10.41 -4.46
C SER A 85 7.48 10.53 -5.92
N GLN A 86 6.67 10.08 -6.88
CA GLN A 86 6.95 10.25 -8.31
C GLN A 86 6.96 11.74 -8.71
N ILE A 87 6.00 12.50 -8.21
CA ILE A 87 5.89 13.94 -8.45
C ILE A 87 7.05 14.69 -7.77
N ALA A 88 7.35 14.38 -6.50
CA ALA A 88 8.39 15.03 -5.73
C ALA A 88 9.80 14.78 -6.30
N THR A 89 10.01 13.63 -6.93
CA THR A 89 11.27 13.26 -7.60
C THR A 89 11.30 13.67 -9.08
N GLY A 90 10.17 14.13 -9.64
CA GLY A 90 10.05 14.54 -11.03
C GLY A 90 10.76 15.86 -11.32
N ARG A 91 11.24 16.03 -12.56
CA ARG A 91 11.75 17.32 -13.06
C ARG A 91 10.60 18.14 -13.61
N GLY A 92 9.88 18.87 -12.77
CA GLY A 92 8.84 19.79 -13.22
C GLY A 92 8.07 20.46 -12.08
N PRO A 93 7.39 21.59 -12.36
CA PRO A 93 6.52 22.21 -11.38
C PRO A 93 5.31 21.32 -11.09
N ILE A 94 4.97 21.18 -9.82
CA ILE A 94 3.82 20.39 -9.39
C ILE A 94 2.56 21.26 -9.54
N PRO A 95 1.51 20.79 -10.24
CA PRO A 95 0.26 21.54 -10.34
C PRO A 95 -0.34 21.81 -8.96
N HIS A 96 -0.79 23.05 -8.72
CA HIS A 96 -1.38 23.42 -7.43
C HIS A 96 -2.60 22.55 -7.09
N ALA A 97 -3.44 22.20 -8.08
CA ALA A 97 -4.58 21.33 -7.87
C ALA A 97 -4.17 19.96 -7.29
N THR A 98 -3.06 19.39 -7.77
CA THR A 98 -2.53 18.12 -7.28
C THR A 98 -2.02 18.24 -5.84
N LEU A 99 -1.27 19.30 -5.52
CA LEU A 99 -0.83 19.56 -4.14
C LEU A 99 -2.00 19.76 -3.18
N LYS A 100 -3.06 20.43 -3.64
CA LYS A 100 -4.27 20.65 -2.84
C LYS A 100 -4.97 19.32 -2.54
N ALA A 101 -5.19 18.48 -3.56
CA ALA A 101 -5.79 17.17 -3.38
C ALA A 101 -4.98 16.27 -2.43
N ILE A 102 -3.65 16.23 -2.59
CA ILE A 102 -2.77 15.49 -1.67
C ILE A 102 -2.95 15.96 -0.23
N ARG A 103 -2.98 17.28 -0.03
CA ARG A 103 -3.13 17.86 1.30
C ARG A 103 -4.48 17.56 1.93
N GLU A 104 -5.55 17.62 1.16
CA GLU A 104 -6.92 17.43 1.66
C GLU A 104 -7.24 15.95 1.93
N ASP A 105 -6.77 15.05 1.06
CA ASP A 105 -7.15 13.64 1.13
C ASP A 105 -6.18 12.77 1.95
N PHE A 106 -4.93 13.20 2.12
CA PHE A 106 -3.87 12.35 2.69
C PHE A 106 -3.14 12.98 3.90
N MET A 107 -3.32 14.28 4.13
CA MET A 107 -2.60 15.01 5.19
C MET A 107 -3.58 15.66 6.18
N GLY A 108 -3.18 15.70 7.45
CA GLY A 108 -3.88 16.43 8.51
C GLY A 108 -3.17 17.72 8.92
N LYS A 109 -3.34 18.13 10.18
CA LYS A 109 -2.58 19.25 10.76
C LYS A 109 -1.15 18.83 11.14
N ALA A 110 -0.14 19.43 10.48
CA ALA A 110 1.27 19.03 10.59
C ALA A 110 1.86 19.15 11.99
N ASN A 111 1.30 20.01 12.84
CA ASN A 111 1.79 20.20 14.20
C ASN A 111 1.50 19.02 15.15
N ARG A 112 0.74 18.00 14.72
CA ARG A 112 0.37 16.85 15.55
C ARG A 112 0.78 15.51 14.96
N VAL A 113 1.37 15.48 13.77
CA VAL A 113 1.75 14.23 13.10
C VAL A 113 3.00 13.65 13.74
N CYS A 114 2.98 12.36 14.06
CA CYS A 114 4.13 11.66 14.63
C CYS A 114 4.94 10.89 13.58
N LYS A 115 4.30 10.41 12.52
CA LYS A 115 4.95 9.67 11.44
C LYS A 115 4.19 9.86 10.12
N ILE A 116 4.92 9.91 9.01
CA ILE A 116 4.38 9.96 7.65
C ILE A 116 4.91 8.75 6.89
N TYR A 117 4.03 7.92 6.35
CA TYR A 117 4.38 6.81 5.47
C TYR A 117 4.35 7.30 4.02
N CYS A 118 5.51 7.36 3.36
CA CYS A 118 5.60 7.68 1.94
C CYS A 118 6.00 6.42 1.16
N PRO A 119 5.04 5.62 0.66
CA PRO A 119 5.37 4.47 -0.16
C PRO A 119 6.01 4.96 -1.47
N ILE A 120 7.18 4.41 -1.81
CA ILE A 120 7.90 4.78 -3.03
C ILE A 120 7.78 3.63 -4.03
N TRP A 121 7.16 3.89 -5.18
CA TRP A 121 7.24 2.97 -6.32
C TRP A 121 8.37 3.41 -7.24
N CYS A 122 9.52 2.74 -7.11
CA CYS A 122 10.62 2.85 -8.06
C CYS A 122 10.76 1.51 -8.82
N MET A 123 10.93 1.56 -10.14
CA MET A 123 11.17 0.35 -10.93
C MET A 123 12.49 -0.34 -10.54
N ASP A 124 13.41 0.36 -9.85
CA ASP A 124 14.76 -0.11 -9.57
C ASP A 124 15.24 -0.06 -8.12
N ILE A 125 14.48 0.50 -7.17
CA ILE A 125 14.95 0.62 -5.78
C ILE A 125 13.84 0.40 -4.77
N SER A 126 14.09 -0.50 -3.82
CA SER A 126 13.29 -0.74 -2.62
C SER A 126 13.68 0.28 -1.54
N PHE A 127 12.81 1.24 -1.21
CA PHE A 127 12.91 1.97 0.06
C PHE A 127 11.53 2.08 0.71
N CYS A 128 11.43 1.52 1.92
CA CYS A 128 10.43 1.87 2.92
C CYS A 128 11.16 1.94 4.28
N LEU A 129 11.19 3.12 4.91
CA LEU A 129 11.43 3.32 6.35
C LEU A 129 10.60 4.51 6.86
#